data_AF-A0A4Q5QVR9-F1
#
_entry.id   AF-A0A4Q5QVR9-F1
#
_cell.length_a   1.000
_cell.length_b   1.000
_cell.length_c   1.000
_cell.angle_alpha   90.00
_cell.angle_beta   90.00
_cell.angle_gamma   90.00
#
_symmetry.space_group_name_H-M   'P 1'
#
loop_
_entity.id
_entity.type
_entity.pdbx_description
1 polymer ?
#
loop_
_entity_poly.entity_id
_entity_poly.type
_entity_poly.pdbx_seq_one_letter_code
_entity_poly.pdbx_strand_id
1 'polypeptide(L)'
;GPGTRGPVRHYGDTDVKRLRFVRSAKAAGFSLDEITELLRLDGTEDRATVRALASQRIAKLDGVLAELGAARAWLAGLEQACATEIAGPCPILSAFESASSRPQ
;
A
#
# COMPACT_ATOMS: atom_id res chain seq x y z
N GLY A 1 -9.64 -8.16 -43.13
CA GLY A 1 -9.87 -6.70 -43.12
C GLY A 1 -8.72 -6.01 -42.42
N PRO A 2 -8.31 -4.79 -42.81
CA PRO A 2 -7.10 -4.18 -42.30
C PRO A 2 -7.28 -3.78 -40.83
N GLY A 3 -6.31 -4.15 -40.00
CA GLY A 3 -6.33 -3.89 -38.56
C GLY A 3 -6.31 -2.40 -38.26
N THR A 4 -7.35 -1.95 -37.56
CA THR A 4 -7.45 -0.61 -36.98
C THR A 4 -6.27 -0.39 -36.03
N ARG A 5 -5.27 0.38 -36.48
CA ARG A 5 -4.33 1.04 -35.56
C ARG A 5 -5.16 2.02 -34.75
N GLY A 6 -5.40 1.68 -33.49
CA GLY A 6 -6.07 2.57 -32.54
C GLY A 6 -5.33 3.90 -32.44
N PRO A 7 -6.02 5.00 -32.07
CA PRO A 7 -5.42 6.32 -32.00
C PRO A 7 -4.26 6.31 -31.00
N VAL A 8 -3.04 6.53 -31.50
CA VAL A 8 -1.84 6.66 -30.68
C VAL A 8 -2.04 7.93 -29.84
N ARG A 9 -2.04 7.76 -28.51
CA ARG A 9 -2.09 8.91 -27.60
C ARG A 9 -0.77 9.66 -27.73
N HIS A 10 -0.82 10.84 -28.34
CA HIS A 10 0.29 11.78 -28.37
C HIS A 10 0.36 12.46 -27.01
N TYR A 11 1.36 12.10 -26.21
CA TYR A 11 1.66 12.76 -24.94
C TYR A 11 2.69 13.84 -25.19
N GLY A 12 2.34 15.10 -24.89
CA GLY A 12 3.32 16.19 -24.86
C GLY A 12 4.20 16.13 -23.61
N ASP A 13 5.23 16.95 -23.53
CA ASP A 13 6.12 17.02 -22.35
C ASP A 13 5.37 17.29 -21.03
N THR A 14 4.27 18.05 -21.10
CA THR A 14 3.38 18.33 -19.97
C THR A 14 2.64 17.08 -19.50
N ASP A 15 2.21 16.22 -20.44
CA ASP A 15 1.54 14.96 -20.11
C ASP A 15 2.53 13.96 -19.49
N VAL A 16 3.77 13.93 -19.98
CA VAL A 16 4.84 13.10 -19.40
C VAL A 16 5.14 13.52 -17.96
N LYS A 17 5.21 14.83 -17.67
CA LYS A 17 5.37 15.34 -16.30
C LYS A 17 4.20 14.91 -15.40
N ARG A 18 2.96 15.03 -15.88
CA ARG A 18 1.76 14.61 -15.16
C ARG A 18 1.74 13.11 -14.90
N LEU A 19 2.10 12.28 -15.88
CA LEU A 19 2.19 10.83 -15.72
C LEU A 19 3.26 10.43 -14.71
N ARG A 20 4.42 11.10 -14.72
CA ARG A 20 5.47 10.89 -13.72
C ARG A 20 4.97 11.26 -12.32
N PHE A 21 4.25 12.37 -12.18
CA PHE A 21 3.64 12.77 -10.92
C PHE A 21 2.68 11.70 -10.38
N VAL A 22 1.74 11.24 -11.22
CA VAL A 22 0.77 10.20 -10.85
C VAL A 22 1.48 8.91 -10.44
N ARG A 23 2.52 8.50 -11.20
CA ARG A 23 3.29 7.30 -10.88
C ARG A 23 4.00 7.41 -9.52
N SER A 24 4.64 8.55 -9.24
CA SER A 24 5.31 8.78 -7.96
C SER A 24 4.33 8.81 -6.80
N ALA A 25 3.19 9.50 -6.96
CA ALA A 25 2.18 9.58 -5.91
C ALA A 25 1.53 8.20 -5.64
N LYS A 26 1.28 7.39 -6.68
CA LYS A 26 0.85 5.99 -6.48
C LYS A 26 1.89 5.16 -5.73
N ALA A 27 3.17 5.31 -6.05
CA ALA A 27 4.23 4.59 -5.35
C ALA A 27 4.34 5.00 -3.87
N ALA A 28 4.03 6.25 -3.54
CA ALA A 28 3.92 6.74 -2.17
C ALA A 28 2.61 6.32 -1.46
N GLY A 29 1.76 5.52 -2.13
CA GLY A 29 0.57 4.93 -1.57
C GLY A 29 -0.70 5.76 -1.74
N PHE A 30 -0.67 6.93 -2.39
CA PHE A 30 -1.87 7.74 -2.59
C PHE A 30 -2.92 7.04 -3.48
N SER A 31 -4.20 7.26 -3.17
CA SER A 31 -5.32 6.74 -3.96
C SER A 31 -5.51 7.59 -5.22
N LEU A 32 -6.22 7.08 -6.21
CA LEU A 32 -6.51 7.86 -7.42
C LEU A 32 -7.26 9.18 -7.12
N ASP A 33 -8.14 9.17 -6.13
CA ASP A 33 -8.89 10.37 -5.72
C ASP A 33 -7.96 11.39 -5.07
N GLU A 34 -7.09 10.97 -4.15
CA GLU A 34 -6.11 11.85 -3.51
C GLU A 34 -5.09 12.39 -4.52
N ILE A 35 -4.69 11.60 -5.51
CA ILE A 35 -3.80 12.05 -6.60
C ILE A 35 -4.50 13.09 -7.47
N THR A 36 -5.79 12.90 -7.73
CA THR A 36 -6.58 13.87 -8.49
C THR A 36 -6.67 15.19 -7.75
N GLU A 37 -6.80 15.15 -6.42
CA GLU A 37 -6.78 16.34 -5.58
C GLU A 37 -5.40 17.02 -5.59
N LEU A 38 -4.33 16.26 -5.38
CA LEU A 38 -2.96 16.77 -5.45
C LEU A 38 -2.62 17.42 -6.80
N LEU A 39 -3.22 16.95 -7.89
CA LEU A 39 -3.05 17.53 -9.23
C LEU A 39 -3.77 18.87 -9.42
N ARG A 40 -4.71 19.23 -8.55
CA ARG A 40 -5.44 20.50 -8.57
C ARG A 40 -4.78 21.58 -7.72
N LEU A 41 -3.93 21.18 -6.77
CA LEU A 41 -3.29 22.09 -5.83
C LEU A 41 -2.08 22.81 -6.44
N ASP A 42 -1.89 24.07 -6.07
CA ASP A 42 -0.71 24.84 -6.41
C ASP A 42 0.42 24.59 -5.39
N GLY A 43 1.63 24.32 -5.89
CA GLY A 43 2.79 23.97 -5.05
C GLY A 43 3.32 25.11 -4.18
N THR A 44 2.91 26.35 -4.44
CA THR A 44 3.32 27.55 -3.70
C THR A 44 2.26 28.05 -2.73
N GLU A 45 0.99 28.03 -3.13
CA GLU A 45 -0.12 28.56 -2.34
C GLU A 45 -0.75 27.50 -1.43
N ASP A 46 -0.79 26.22 -1.84
CA ASP A 46 -1.51 25.16 -1.14
C ASP A 46 -0.63 24.27 -0.25
N ARG A 47 0.54 24.77 0.18
CA ARG A 47 1.51 23.98 0.97
C ARG A 47 0.92 23.37 2.24
N ALA A 48 0.01 24.09 2.89
CA ALA A 48 -0.67 23.59 4.09
C ALA A 48 -1.58 22.39 3.76
N THR A 49 -2.35 22.49 2.68
CA THR A 49 -3.25 21.43 2.20
C THR A 49 -2.45 20.21 1.74
N VAL A 50 -1.38 20.41 0.97
CA VAL A 50 -0.47 19.32 0.53
C VAL A 50 0.14 18.61 1.73
N ARG A 51 0.60 19.37 2.74
CA ARG A 51 1.13 18.79 3.98
C ARG A 51 0.07 17.98 4.73
N ALA A 52 -1.15 18.49 4.83
CA ALA A 52 -2.25 17.78 5.48
C ALA A 52 -2.58 16.45 4.79
N LEU A 53 -2.66 16.43 3.46
CA LEU A 53 -2.87 15.21 2.67
C LEU A 53 -1.73 14.20 2.87
N ALA A 54 -0.48 14.67 2.88
CA ALA A 54 0.67 13.81 3.14
C ALA A 54 0.64 13.22 4.56
N SER A 55 0.35 14.02 5.58
CA SER A 55 0.23 13.55 6.96
C SER A 55 -0.90 12.52 7.15
N GLN A 56 -2.06 12.73 6.52
CA GLN A 56 -3.14 11.75 6.53
C GLN A 56 -2.73 10.44 5.86
N ARG A 57 -2.01 10.51 4.75
CA ARG A 57 -1.51 9.33 4.04
C ARG A 57 -0.47 8.57 4.88
N ILE A 58 0.43 9.28 5.56
CA ILE A 58 1.39 8.68 6.50
C ILE A 58 0.64 7.94 7.61
N ALA A 59 -0.34 8.56 8.26
CA ALA A 59 -1.10 7.91 9.34
C ALA A 59 -1.82 6.62 8.88
N LYS A 60 -2.36 6.60 7.65
CA LYS A 60 -2.95 5.39 7.07
C LYS A 60 -1.91 4.29 6.84
N LEU A 61 -0.73 4.65 6.33
CA LEU A 61 0.37 3.71 6.11
C LEU A 61 0.88 3.14 7.44
N ASP A 62 1.01 3.97 8.47
CA ASP A 62 1.43 3.55 9.81
C ASP A 62 0.45 2.55 10.42
N GLY A 63 -0.86 2.74 10.22
CA GLY A 63 -1.88 1.76 10.63
C GLY A 63 -1.69 0.40 9.95
N VAL A 64 -1.51 0.39 8.62
CA VAL A 64 -1.26 -0.87 7.88
C VAL A 64 0.06 -1.52 8.31
N LEU A 65 1.11 -0.73 8.56
CA LEU A 65 2.39 -1.24 9.06
C LEU A 65 2.25 -1.86 10.46
N ALA A 66 1.44 -1.27 11.33
CA ALA A 66 1.17 -1.81 12.66
C ALA A 66 0.44 -3.16 12.56
N GLU A 67 -0.61 -3.25 11.75
CA GLU A 67 -1.36 -4.51 11.52
C GLU A 67 -0.45 -5.61 10.93
N LEU A 68 0.33 -5.28 9.90
CA LEU A 68 1.28 -6.21 9.30
C LEU A 68 2.40 -6.60 10.27
N GLY A 69 2.85 -5.66 11.10
CA GLY A 69 3.84 -5.88 12.15
C GLY A 69 3.34 -6.86 13.21
N ALA A 70 2.11 -6.71 13.67
CA ALA A 70 1.46 -7.62 14.61
C ALA A 70 1.31 -9.03 14.03
N ALA A 71 0.81 -9.14 12.80
CA ALA A 71 0.69 -10.43 12.12
C ALA A 71 2.05 -11.10 11.91
N ARG A 72 3.08 -10.34 11.56
CA ARG A 72 4.46 -10.84 11.43
C ARG A 72 5.00 -11.35 12.76
N ALA A 73 4.85 -10.59 13.84
CA ALA A 73 5.35 -10.97 15.15
C ALA A 73 4.68 -12.26 15.65
N TRP A 74 3.37 -12.38 15.47
CA TRP A 74 2.62 -13.58 15.80
C TRP A 74 3.11 -14.80 15.00
N LEU A 75 3.23 -14.66 13.67
CA LEU A 75 3.72 -15.75 12.82
C LEU A 75 5.15 -16.16 13.15
N ALA A 76 6.02 -15.20 13.46
CA ALA A 76 7.39 -15.46 13.88
C ALA A 76 7.43 -16.27 15.20
N GLY A 77 6.54 -15.98 16.15
CA GLY A 77 6.42 -16.77 17.38
C GLY A 77 6.01 -18.22 17.11
N LEU A 78 5.08 -18.44 16.18
CA LEU A 78 4.66 -19.79 15.79
C LEU A 78 5.76 -20.57 15.05
N GLU A 79 6.50 -19.90 14.17
CA GLU A 79 7.65 -20.49 13.48
C GLU A 79 8.72 -20.93 14.47
N GLN A 80 9.04 -20.07 15.45
CA GLN A 80 10.03 -20.36 16.46
C GLN A 80 9.60 -21.52 17.37
N ALA A 81 8.33 -21.57 17.78
CA ALA A 81 7.77 -22.68 18.54
C ALA A 81 7.84 -24.00 17.75
N CYS A 82 7.47 -23.97 16.46
CA CYS A 82 7.54 -25.12 15.57
C CYS A 82 8.98 -25.62 15.35
N ALA A 83 9.96 -24.72 15.33
CA ALA A 83 11.37 -25.08 15.20
C ALA A 83 11.91 -25.80 16.48
N THR A 84 11.38 -25.45 17.65
CA THR A 84 11.80 -26.04 18.94
C THR A 84 11.05 -27.31 19.32
N GLU A 85 9.81 -27.48 18.86
CA GLU A 85 8.95 -28.59 19.23
C GLU A 85 9.09 -29.73 18.22
N ILE A 86 9.86 -30.76 18.58
CA ILE A 86 10.20 -31.89 17.70
C ILE A 86 9.15 -33.02 17.78
N ALA A 87 8.27 -32.99 18.78
CA ALA A 87 7.26 -34.02 19.02
C ALA A 87 5.88 -33.39 19.26
N GLY A 88 4.86 -33.91 18.57
CA GLY A 88 3.48 -33.43 18.67
C GLY A 88 2.95 -32.81 17.36
N PRO A 89 1.69 -32.31 17.36
CA PRO A 89 1.13 -31.62 16.21
C PRO A 89 1.82 -30.27 15.98
N CYS A 90 2.00 -29.89 14.72
CA CYS A 90 2.69 -28.65 14.34
C CYS A 90 2.03 -27.42 15.00
N PRO A 91 2.76 -26.62 15.82
CA PRO A 91 2.20 -25.46 16.50
C PRO A 91 1.55 -24.43 15.57
N ILE A 92 2.07 -24.28 14.35
CA ILE A 92 1.50 -23.39 13.32
C ILE A 92 0.10 -23.86 12.93
N LEU A 93 -0.06 -25.14 12.58
CA LEU A 93 -1.35 -25.69 12.17
C LEU A 93 -2.35 -25.71 13.33
N SER A 94 -1.90 -26.14 14.51
CA SER A 94 -2.70 -26.12 15.74
C SER A 94 -3.22 -24.71 16.05
N ALA A 95 -2.39 -23.67 15.85
CA ALA A 95 -2.79 -22.29 16.05
C ALA A 95 -3.87 -21.84 15.06
N PHE A 96 -3.81 -22.24 13.79
CA PHE A 96 -4.86 -21.90 12.80
C PHE A 96 -6.16 -22.68 13.01
N GLU A 97 -6.09 -23.93 13.46
CA GLU A 97 -7.27 -24.74 13.79
C GLU A 97 -7.97 -24.23 15.07
N SER A 98 -7.19 -23.75 16.03
CA SER A 98 -7.71 -23.17 17.28
C SER A 98 -8.14 -21.71 17.12
N ALA A 99 -7.46 -20.95 16.27
CA ALA A 99 -7.76 -19.56 15.97
C ALA A 99 -8.65 -19.44 14.72
N SER A 100 -9.89 -19.88 14.82
CA SER A 100 -10.97 -19.43 13.92
C SER A 100 -11.27 -17.91 14.05
N SER A 101 -10.47 -17.15 14.80
CA SER A 101 -10.44 -15.69 14.80
C SER A 101 -9.00 -15.18 14.96
N ARG A 102 -8.47 -14.53 13.91
CA ARG A 102 -7.23 -13.74 13.95
C ARG A 102 -7.28 -12.72 15.10
N PRO A 103 -6.24 -12.55 15.93
CA PRO A 103 -6.21 -11.43 16.86
C PRO A 103 -6.15 -10.13 16.05
N GLN A 104 -7.07 -9.21 16.37
CA GLN A 104 -7.09 -7.84 15.84
C GLN A 104 -5.92 -7.02 16.38
#